data_AF-A0A7I0JFU1-F1
#
_entry.id   AF-A0A7I0JFU1-F1
#
_cell.length_a   1.000
_cell.length_b   1.000
_cell.length_c   1.000
_cell.angle_alpha   90.00
_cell.angle_beta   90.00
_cell.angle_gamma   90.00
#
_symmetry.space_group_name_H-M   'P 1'
#
loop_
_entity.id
_entity.type
_entity.pdbx_description
1 polymer ?
#
loop_
_entity_poly.entity_id
_entity_poly.type
_entity_poly.pdbx_seq_one_letter_code
_entity_poly.pdbx_strand_id
1 'polypeptide(L)' 'RVISAELGSLRAIEKRLMVVQEDSKFEPLLAAIAGGLCTHLVIGAHMAGRLLEHAGAASKTAP' A
#
# COMPACT_ATOMS: atom_id res chain seq x y z
N ARG A 1 7.26 9.78 -21.48
CA ARG A 1 6.75 10.95 -20.72
C ARG A 1 5.29 10.68 -20.41
N VAL A 2 4.84 10.94 -19.19
CA VAL A 2 3.48 10.61 -18.72
C VAL A 2 2.79 11.91 -18.31
N ILE A 3 1.51 12.06 -18.65
CA ILE A 3 0.65 13.11 -18.10
C ILE A 3 -0.13 12.46 -16.95
N SER A 4 0.25 12.75 -15.72
CA SER A 4 -0.42 12.26 -14.51
C SER A 4 -0.29 13.27 -13.37
N ALA A 5 -1.05 13.07 -12.29
CA ALA A 5 -0.75 13.75 -11.03
C ALA A 5 0.63 13.33 -10.53
N GLU A 6 1.37 14.27 -9.95
CA GLU A 6 2.60 13.97 -9.22
C GLU A 6 2.28 13.24 -7.92
N LEU A 7 3.21 12.42 -7.44
CA LEU A 7 3.03 11.66 -6.19
C LEU A 7 2.81 12.59 -4.98
N GLY A 8 3.39 13.80 -5.00
CA GLY A 8 3.14 14.82 -3.97
C GLY A 8 1.68 15.27 -3.95
N SER A 9 1.12 15.55 -5.12
CA SER A 9 -0.30 15.91 -5.27
C SER A 9 -1.22 14.78 -4.83
N LEU A 10 -0.88 13.52 -5.13
CA LEU A 10 -1.64 12.38 -4.64
C LEU A 10 -1.68 12.34 -3.12
N ARG A 11 -0.53 12.51 -2.43
CA ARG A 11 -0.47 12.51 -0.96
C ARG A 11 -1.26 13.65 -0.30
N ALA A 12 -1.48 14.76 -0.99
CA ALA A 12 -2.22 15.91 -0.47
C ALA A 12 -3.75 15.67 -0.39
N ILE A 13 -4.29 14.70 -1.14
CA ILE A 13 -5.71 14.35 -1.08
C ILE A 13 -5.99 13.71 0.28
N GLU A 14 -6.87 14.25 1.12
CA GLU A 14 -7.07 13.73 2.49
C GLU A 14 -7.52 12.24 2.52
N LYS A 15 -8.54 11.90 1.72
CA LYS A 15 -9.13 10.56 1.65
C LYS A 15 -8.78 9.88 0.33
N ARG A 16 -7.89 8.90 0.39
CA ARG A 16 -7.25 8.24 -0.77
C ARG A 16 -7.53 6.75 -0.71
N LEU A 17 -8.52 6.33 -1.49
CA LEU A 17 -8.88 4.94 -1.64
C LEU A 17 -7.98 4.28 -2.69
N MET A 18 -7.40 3.15 -2.34
CA MET A 18 -6.68 2.28 -3.26
C MET A 18 -7.33 0.90 -3.26
N VAL A 19 -7.50 0.33 -4.46
CA VAL A 19 -8.03 -1.02 -4.65
C VAL A 19 -6.97 -1.88 -5.32
N VAL A 20 -6.63 -3.02 -4.73
CA VAL A 20 -5.66 -3.97 -5.29
C VAL A 20 -6.27 -5.38 -5.25
N GLN A 21 -6.36 -6.03 -6.41
CA GLN A 21 -6.93 -7.38 -6.51
C GLN A 21 -5.89 -8.46 -6.80
N GLU A 22 -4.91 -8.21 -7.67
CA GLU A 22 -3.98 -9.25 -8.12
C GLU A 22 -2.90 -9.53 -7.07
N ASP A 23 -2.69 -10.80 -6.73
CA ASP A 23 -1.64 -11.24 -5.78
C ASP A 23 -0.22 -10.87 -6.22
N SER A 24 0.00 -10.76 -7.53
CA SER A 24 1.25 -10.30 -8.15
C SER A 24 1.61 -8.86 -7.84
N LYS A 25 0.68 -8.08 -7.24
CA LYS A 25 0.89 -6.68 -6.87
C LYS A 25 1.29 -6.49 -5.41
N PHE A 26 1.69 -7.54 -4.71
CA PHE A 26 2.05 -7.46 -3.29
C PHE A 26 3.25 -6.54 -3.03
N GLU A 27 4.40 -6.71 -3.70
CA GLU A 27 5.53 -5.80 -3.46
C GLU A 27 5.23 -4.35 -3.85
N PRO A 28 4.58 -4.07 -5.01
CA PRO A 28 4.12 -2.72 -5.32
C PRO A 28 3.18 -2.12 -4.26
N LEU A 29 2.28 -2.92 -3.68
CA LEU A 29 1.38 -2.47 -2.61
C LEU A 29 2.18 -2.10 -1.35
N LEU A 30 3.17 -2.89 -0.96
CA LEU A 30 4.04 -2.56 0.18
C LEU A 30 4.76 -1.21 -0.04
N ALA A 31 5.32 -0.99 -1.23
CA ALA A 31 5.96 0.26 -1.58
C ALA A 31 4.97 1.45 -1.55
N ALA A 32 3.74 1.25 -2.02
CA ALA A 32 2.71 2.29 -1.99
C ALA A 32 2.28 2.67 -0.57
N ILE A 33 2.16 1.68 0.33
CA ILE A 33 1.86 1.88 1.75
C ILE A 33 3.02 2.63 2.42
N ALA A 34 4.27 2.16 2.24
CA ALA A 34 5.45 2.81 2.79
C ALA A 34 5.62 4.25 2.27
N GLY A 35 5.22 4.51 1.02
CA GLY A 35 5.20 5.84 0.40
C GLY A 35 4.00 6.73 0.78
N GLY A 36 3.11 6.27 1.65
CA GLY A 36 1.94 7.02 2.12
C GLY A 36 0.91 7.34 1.04
N LEU A 37 0.86 6.55 -0.04
CA LEU A 37 0.07 6.85 -1.23
C LEU A 37 -1.43 6.55 -1.04
N CYS A 38 -1.80 5.77 -0.03
CA CYS A 38 -3.20 5.48 0.32
C CYS A 38 -3.49 5.75 1.80
N THR A 39 -4.75 6.07 2.12
CA THR A 39 -5.27 6.12 3.50
C THR A 39 -6.36 5.09 3.74
N HIS A 40 -7.01 4.64 2.67
CA HIS A 40 -8.06 3.63 2.69
C HIS A 40 -7.70 2.55 1.67
N LEU A 41 -7.79 1.29 2.07
CA LEU A 41 -7.34 0.16 1.26
C LEU A 41 -8.45 -0.89 1.14
N VAL A 42 -8.74 -1.31 -0.10
CA VAL A 42 -9.66 -2.41 -0.41
C VAL A 42 -8.88 -3.50 -1.11
N ILE A 43 -8.81 -4.67 -0.47
CA ILE A 43 -8.05 -5.83 -0.92
C ILE A 43 -8.78 -7.12 -0.55
N GLY A 44 -8.41 -8.22 -1.19
CA GLY A 44 -8.89 -9.56 -0.82
C GLY A 44 -8.30 -10.06 0.50
N ALA A 45 -8.98 -11.03 1.12
CA ALA A 45 -8.59 -11.59 2.41
C ALA A 45 -7.18 -12.22 2.40
N HIS A 46 -6.80 -12.90 1.31
CA HIS A 46 -5.47 -13.48 1.16
C HIS A 46 -4.35 -12.41 1.20
N MET A 47 -4.53 -11.33 0.42
CA MET A 47 -3.62 -10.18 0.40
C MET A 47 -3.52 -9.52 1.79
N ALA A 48 -4.64 -9.39 2.49
CA ALA A 48 -4.67 -8.85 3.85
C ALA A 48 -3.88 -9.73 4.83
N GLY A 49 -4.01 -11.06 4.73
CA GLY A 49 -3.21 -12.01 5.52
C GLY A 49 -1.71 -11.80 5.33
N ARG A 50 -1.26 -11.71 4.07
CA ARG A 50 0.15 -11.45 3.73
C ARG A 50 0.66 -10.11 4.29
N LEU A 51 -0.17 -9.06 4.26
CA LEU A 51 0.19 -7.76 4.86
C LEU A 51 0.38 -7.87 6.37
N LEU A 52 -0.51 -8.59 7.07
CA LEU A 52 -0.42 -8.80 8.51
C LEU A 52 0.83 -9.62 8.88
N GLU A 53 1.16 -10.66 8.12
CA GLU A 53 2.38 -11.44 8.29
C GLU A 53 3.63 -10.57 8.09
N HIS A 54 3.67 -9.76 7.03
CA HIS A 54 4.77 -8.85 6.76
C HIS A 54 4.96 -7.82 7.89
N ALA A 55 3.87 -7.21 8.36
CA ALA A 55 3.91 -6.27 9.48
C ALA A 55 4.34 -6.94 10.80
N GLY A 56 3.89 -8.17 11.05
CA GLY A 56 4.28 -8.96 12.22
C GLY A 56 5.75 -9.37 12.21
N ALA A 57 6.31 -9.69 11.04
CA ALA A 57 7.74 -9.98 10.87
C ALA A 57 8.60 -8.73 11.10
N ALA A 58 8.15 -7.57 10.63
CA ALA A 58 8.82 -6.29 10.88
C ALA A 58 8.87 -5.92 12.38
N SER A 59 7.78 -6.19 13.11
CA SER A 59 7.70 -5.94 14.57
C SER A 59 8.71 -6.77 15.38
N LYS A 60 8.97 -8.03 14.99
CA LYS A 60 9.93 -8.91 15.68
C LYS A 60 11.41 -8.53 15.46
N THR A 61 11.70 -7.64 14.52
CA THR A 61 13.06 -7.24 14.14
C THR A 61 13.44 -5.87 14.72
N ALA A 62 12.51 -5.18 15.40
CA ALA A 62 12.81 -3.93 16.09
C ALA A 62 13.52 -4.22 17.44
N PRO A 63 14.66 -3.55 17.73
CA PRO A 63 15.40 -3.71 18.99
C PRO A 63 14.65 -3.17 20.21
#